data_AF-A0A2N5F7E3-F1
#
_entry.id   AF-A0A2N5F7E3-F1
#
_cell.length_a   1.000
_cell.length_b   1.000
_cell.length_c   1.000
_cell.angle_alpha   90.00
_cell.angle_beta   90.00
_cell.angle_gamma   90.00
#
_symmetry.space_group_name_H-M   'P 1'
#
loop_
_entity.id
_entity.type
_entity.pdbx_description
1 polymer ?
#
loop_
_entity_poly.entity_id
_entity_poly.type
_entity_poly.pdbx_seq_one_letter_code
_entity_poly.pdbx_strand_id
1 'polypeptide(L)'
;MTAFARITLLSLVLGLSACAVHRPPPGPTGPTIPPSGPSTQPSTKPSGPVTPPPKPVPTKSPTFAPPPGAASHWDGKMQVYVLEDQPDTFYRQRTYYRWSNGWSRSISPNGPWEETDVQGVPPGLSKQYAQ
;
A
#
# COMPACT_ATOMS: atom_id res chain seq x y z
N MET A 1 -26.98 1.52 48.36
CA MET A 1 -27.38 2.69 47.55
C MET A 1 -26.14 3.17 46.81
N THR A 2 -26.07 2.98 45.48
CA THR A 2 -25.16 3.64 44.50
C THR A 2 -25.09 2.87 43.16
N ALA A 3 -26.10 2.08 42.80
CA ALA A 3 -26.50 1.95 41.40
C ALA A 3 -27.28 3.23 41.03
N PHE A 4 -27.30 3.66 39.76
CA PHE A 4 -28.01 4.85 39.25
C PHE A 4 -27.26 6.21 39.32
N ALA A 5 -26.04 6.29 38.77
CA ALA A 5 -25.53 7.59 38.33
C ALA A 5 -24.79 7.42 36.99
N ARG A 6 -25.22 8.19 35.98
CA ARG A 6 -24.60 8.39 34.64
C ARG A 6 -25.21 7.62 33.46
N ILE A 7 -26.48 7.22 33.55
CA ILE A 7 -27.29 6.81 32.37
C ILE A 7 -27.99 8.02 31.70
N THR A 8 -27.81 9.25 32.17
CA THR A 8 -28.48 10.44 31.61
C THR A 8 -27.49 11.43 31.00
N LEU A 9 -27.16 11.27 29.72
CA LEU A 9 -27.07 12.37 28.75
C LEU A 9 -26.77 11.85 27.34
N LEU A 10 -27.68 11.01 26.83
CA LEU A 10 -27.92 10.99 25.39
C LEU A 10 -28.45 12.37 24.97
N SER A 11 -27.98 12.84 23.82
CA SER A 11 -28.60 13.87 22.96
C SER A 11 -28.28 15.33 23.28
N LEU A 12 -27.22 15.88 22.65
CA LEU A 12 -27.33 17.18 21.97
C LEU A 12 -26.17 17.42 20.97
N VAL A 13 -26.55 17.83 19.75
CA VAL A 13 -25.74 18.54 18.72
C VAL A 13 -24.76 17.67 17.92
N LEU A 14 -25.18 16.97 16.87
CA LEU A 14 -25.43 17.48 15.51
C LEU A 14 -24.32 18.42 14.96
N GLY A 15 -23.51 17.88 14.06
CA GLY A 15 -22.73 18.64 13.09
C GLY A 15 -21.24 18.34 13.16
N LEU A 16 -20.71 17.64 12.17
CA LEU A 16 -19.70 18.22 11.28
C LEU A 16 -19.35 17.23 10.15
N SER A 17 -19.59 17.75 8.95
CA SER A 17 -18.91 17.41 7.70
C SER A 17 -19.23 16.07 7.05
N ALA A 18 -20.22 16.16 6.16
CA ALA A 18 -20.26 15.41 4.92
C ALA A 18 -18.86 15.26 4.31
N CYS A 19 -18.37 14.03 4.20
CA CYS A 19 -17.25 13.74 3.30
C CYS A 19 -17.76 13.97 1.88
N ALA A 20 -17.38 15.11 1.30
CA ALA A 20 -17.58 15.38 -0.11
C ALA A 20 -17.01 14.22 -0.93
N VAL A 21 -17.87 13.55 -1.68
CA VAL A 21 -17.47 12.62 -2.74
C VAL A 21 -16.65 13.42 -3.75
N HIS A 22 -15.33 13.30 -3.65
CA HIS A 22 -14.41 13.82 -4.65
C HIS A 22 -14.59 12.98 -5.91
N ARG A 23 -15.31 13.51 -6.91
CA ARG A 23 -15.34 12.92 -8.26
C ARG A 23 -14.00 13.26 -8.93
N PRO A 24 -13.22 12.26 -9.39
CA PRO A 24 -12.05 12.52 -10.22
C PRO A 24 -12.48 13.22 -11.52
N PRO A 25 -11.68 14.16 -12.05
CA PRO A 25 -11.99 14.82 -13.32
C PRO A 25 -11.98 13.83 -14.49
N PRO A 26 -12.81 14.05 -15.53
CA PRO A 26 -12.73 13.28 -16.76
C PRO A 26 -11.37 13.53 -17.42
N GLY A 27 -10.60 12.46 -17.60
CA GLY A 27 -9.34 12.49 -18.31
C GLY A 27 -9.52 12.96 -19.77
N PRO A 28 -8.55 13.69 -20.32
CA PRO A 28 -8.66 14.32 -21.63
C PRO A 28 -8.83 13.31 -22.77
N THR A 29 -9.66 13.73 -23.71
CA THR A 29 -9.92 13.17 -25.04
C THR A 29 -8.63 12.79 -25.78
N GLY A 30 -8.52 11.50 -26.11
CA GLY A 30 -7.99 10.95 -27.36
C GLY A 30 -6.53 11.21 -27.74
N PRO A 31 -5.74 10.16 -28.05
CA PRO A 31 -4.62 10.30 -28.96
C PRO A 31 -5.14 10.34 -30.41
N THR A 32 -4.97 11.48 -31.07
CA THR A 32 -5.02 11.60 -32.54
C THR A 32 -4.07 10.59 -33.16
N ILE A 33 -4.60 9.67 -33.96
CA ILE A 33 -3.83 8.76 -34.82
C ILE A 33 -3.24 9.60 -35.96
N PRO A 34 -1.91 9.76 -36.11
CA PRO A 34 -1.36 10.35 -37.31
C PRO A 34 -1.51 9.35 -38.48
N PRO A 35 -2.00 9.76 -39.66
CA PRO A 35 -1.95 8.91 -40.83
C PRO A 35 -0.49 8.94 -41.34
N SER A 36 0.17 7.80 -41.34
CA SER A 36 1.40 7.62 -42.10
C SER A 36 1.20 6.39 -42.98
N GLY A 37 1.10 6.68 -44.28
CA GLY A 37 0.68 5.74 -45.32
C GLY A 37 1.61 4.54 -45.51
N PRO A 38 1.23 3.62 -46.40
CA PRO A 38 1.97 2.40 -46.62
C PRO A 38 3.21 2.67 -47.48
N SER A 39 4.40 2.44 -46.94
CA SER A 39 5.60 2.22 -47.74
C SER A 39 6.01 0.76 -47.63
N THR A 40 5.87 0.05 -48.75
CA THR A 40 6.28 -1.32 -49.00
C THR A 40 7.79 -1.51 -48.85
N GLN A 41 8.22 -2.53 -48.09
CA GLN A 41 9.38 -3.33 -48.48
C GLN A 41 9.34 -4.73 -47.82
N PRO A 42 9.41 -5.83 -48.58
CA PRO A 42 9.51 -7.18 -48.04
C PRO A 42 10.98 -7.51 -47.79
N SER A 43 11.33 -7.93 -46.57
CA SER A 43 12.61 -8.59 -46.31
C SER A 43 12.43 -9.70 -45.27
N THR A 44 12.55 -10.91 -45.79
CA THR A 44 12.51 -12.19 -45.10
C THR A 44 13.71 -12.33 -44.16
N LYS A 45 13.46 -12.36 -42.84
CA LYS A 45 14.34 -13.00 -41.87
C LYS A 45 13.47 -13.57 -40.74
N PRO A 46 13.54 -14.87 -40.40
CA PRO A 46 12.87 -15.38 -39.21
C PRO A 46 13.59 -14.81 -37.99
N SER A 47 13.02 -13.77 -37.38
CA SER A 47 13.42 -13.36 -36.05
C SER A 47 12.97 -14.46 -35.08
N GLY A 48 13.94 -15.04 -34.36
CA GLY A 48 13.65 -15.94 -33.25
C GLY A 48 12.73 -15.29 -32.21
N PRO A 49 12.25 -16.05 -31.20
CA PRO A 49 11.26 -15.55 -30.26
C PRO A 49 11.79 -14.30 -29.56
N VAL A 50 11.21 -13.14 -29.87
CA VAL A 50 11.47 -11.91 -29.13
C VAL A 50 10.76 -12.06 -27.81
N THR A 51 11.48 -12.44 -26.76
CA THR A 51 10.94 -12.43 -25.40
C THR A 51 10.62 -10.98 -25.04
N PRO A 52 9.36 -10.61 -24.77
CA PRO A 52 9.03 -9.25 -24.37
C PRO A 52 9.73 -8.91 -23.05
N PRO A 53 10.18 -7.65 -22.85
CA PRO A 53 10.82 -7.25 -21.61
C PRO A 53 9.87 -7.45 -20.41
N PRO A 54 10.39 -7.80 -19.22
CA PRO A 54 9.58 -7.96 -18.03
C PRO A 54 8.80 -6.68 -17.74
N LYS A 55 7.51 -6.80 -17.42
CA LYS A 55 6.70 -5.65 -17.00
C LYS A 55 7.29 -5.06 -15.71
N PRO A 56 7.32 -3.73 -15.56
CA PRO A 56 7.77 -3.09 -14.33
C PRO A 56 6.96 -3.59 -13.13
N VAL A 57 7.65 -3.97 -12.06
CA VAL A 57 6.99 -4.31 -10.79
C VAL A 57 6.42 -3.03 -10.15
N PRO A 58 5.15 -3.04 -9.69
CA PRO A 58 4.59 -1.88 -9.02
C PRO A 58 5.32 -1.60 -7.71
N THR A 59 5.88 -0.39 -7.56
CA THR A 59 6.49 0.08 -6.29
C THR A 59 5.46 0.55 -5.27
N LYS A 60 4.20 0.70 -5.69
CA LYS A 60 3.07 1.06 -4.84
C LYS A 60 1.96 0.03 -4.98
N SER A 61 1.27 -0.23 -3.89
CA SER A 61 0.11 -1.10 -3.89
C SER A 61 -1.14 -0.33 -4.38
N PRO A 62 -2.11 -1.02 -5.01
CA PRO A 62 -3.38 -0.40 -5.41
C PRO A 62 -4.36 -0.17 -4.24
N THR A 63 -4.19 -0.89 -3.13
CA THR A 63 -5.17 -0.93 -2.02
C THR A 63 -4.65 -0.27 -0.74
N PHE A 64 -3.35 -0.41 -0.47
CA PHE A 64 -2.68 0.11 0.72
C PHE A 64 -1.87 1.36 0.38
N ALA A 65 -2.08 2.41 1.15
CA ALA A 65 -1.28 3.62 1.06
C ALA A 65 0.15 3.39 1.59
N PRO A 66 1.17 4.06 1.03
CA PRO A 66 2.53 4.06 1.57
C PRO A 66 2.61 4.81 2.92
N PRO A 67 3.67 4.61 3.72
CA PRO A 67 3.93 5.40 4.92
C PRO A 67 4.12 6.89 4.57
N PRO A 68 3.58 7.81 5.38
CA PRO A 68 3.74 9.23 5.14
C PRO A 68 5.18 9.67 5.43
N GLY A 69 5.83 10.32 4.46
CA GLY A 69 7.13 10.96 4.66
C GLY A 69 8.33 10.02 4.80
N ALA A 70 8.18 8.73 4.48
CA ALA A 70 9.27 7.75 4.52
C ALA A 70 9.46 7.09 3.14
N ALA A 71 10.72 6.91 2.75
CA ALA A 71 11.06 6.12 1.56
C ALA A 71 10.69 4.65 1.80
N SER A 72 9.93 4.08 0.86
CA SER A 72 9.46 2.71 0.96
C SER A 72 9.03 2.16 -0.39
N HIS A 73 9.06 0.83 -0.50
CA HIS A 73 8.55 0.10 -1.66
C HIS A 73 7.55 -0.96 -1.24
N TRP A 74 6.58 -1.22 -2.10
CA TRP A 74 5.61 -2.29 -1.90
C TRP A 74 6.22 -3.66 -2.18
N ASP A 75 6.12 -4.59 -1.22
CA ASP A 75 6.37 -6.01 -1.41
C ASP A 75 5.03 -6.75 -1.55
N GLY A 76 4.75 -7.24 -2.77
CA GLY A 76 3.53 -7.98 -3.07
C GLY A 76 3.47 -9.40 -2.49
N LYS A 77 4.61 -10.02 -2.16
CA LYS A 77 4.66 -11.34 -1.53
C LYS A 77 4.30 -11.22 -0.05
N MET A 78 4.87 -10.24 0.64
CA MET A 78 4.60 -9.98 2.06
C MET A 78 3.35 -9.12 2.31
N GLN A 79 2.82 -8.46 1.27
CA GLN A 79 1.68 -7.55 1.31
C GLN A 79 1.91 -6.36 2.26
N VAL A 80 3.13 -5.83 2.29
CA VAL A 80 3.54 -4.69 3.13
C VAL A 80 4.43 -3.74 2.34
N TYR A 81 4.53 -2.49 2.82
CA TYR A 81 5.62 -1.61 2.42
C TYR A 81 6.86 -1.93 3.25
N VAL A 82 8.01 -2.03 2.62
CA VAL A 82 9.32 -2.16 3.29
C VAL A 82 9.93 -0.76 3.36
N LEU A 83 10.39 -0.34 4.54
CA LEU A 83 11.08 0.94 4.69
C LEU A 83 12.52 0.80 4.18
N GLU A 84 12.98 1.78 3.40
CA GLU A 84 14.34 1.74 2.84
C GLU A 84 15.41 2.13 3.86
N ASP A 85 15.10 3.11 4.72
CA ASP A 85 16.04 3.63 5.73
C ASP A 85 16.06 2.81 7.02
N GLN A 86 15.12 1.88 7.21
CA GLN A 86 14.99 1.08 8.41
C GLN A 86 14.84 -0.40 8.07
N PRO A 87 15.93 -1.21 8.18
CA PRO A 87 15.85 -2.63 7.93
C PRO A 87 14.88 -3.29 8.91
N ASP A 88 14.31 -4.43 8.48
CA ASP A 88 13.36 -5.21 9.27
C ASP A 88 12.14 -4.42 9.76
N THR A 89 11.87 -3.26 9.15
CA THR A 89 10.73 -2.40 9.45
C THR A 89 9.80 -2.32 8.25
N PHE A 90 8.54 -2.60 8.52
CA PHE A 90 7.48 -2.76 7.52
C PHE A 90 6.31 -1.86 7.88
N TYR A 91 5.54 -1.48 6.88
CA TYR A 91 4.37 -0.65 7.07
C TYR A 91 3.17 -1.21 6.34
N ARG A 92 2.04 -1.29 7.05
CA ARG A 92 0.75 -1.64 6.46
C ARG A 92 -0.37 -1.03 7.29
N GLN A 93 -1.35 -0.42 6.61
CA GLN A 93 -2.56 0.11 7.25
C GLN A 93 -2.29 1.01 8.47
N ARG A 94 -1.33 1.94 8.36
CA ARG A 94 -0.96 2.90 9.42
C ARG A 94 -0.22 2.28 10.63
N THR A 95 0.13 1.01 10.54
CA THR A 95 0.92 0.32 11.56
C THR A 95 2.28 -0.02 10.99
N TYR A 96 3.31 0.33 11.74
CA TYR A 96 4.68 -0.12 11.55
C TYR A 96 4.88 -1.45 12.28
N TYR A 97 5.54 -2.39 11.64
CA TYR A 97 5.94 -3.67 12.20
C TYR A 97 7.45 -3.77 12.13
N ARG A 98 8.06 -4.24 13.20
CA ARG A 98 9.51 -4.39 13.31
C ARG A 98 9.83 -5.80 13.74
N TRP A 99 10.81 -6.42 13.09
CA TRP A 99 11.43 -7.64 13.58
C TRP A 99 12.72 -7.31 14.33
N SER A 100 12.83 -7.77 15.57
CA SER A 100 14.01 -7.56 16.42
C SER A 100 14.07 -8.65 17.49
N ASN A 101 14.41 -9.88 17.10
CA ASN A 101 14.31 -11.09 17.95
C ASN A 101 12.90 -11.38 18.46
N GLY A 102 11.90 -10.92 17.71
CA GLY A 102 10.51 -10.89 18.12
C GLY A 102 9.78 -9.82 17.31
N TRP A 103 8.46 -9.94 17.26
CA TRP A 103 7.64 -8.96 16.57
C TRP A 103 7.29 -7.82 17.50
N SER A 104 7.37 -6.60 16.97
CA SER A 104 6.81 -5.43 17.61
C SER A 104 6.05 -4.59 16.60
N ARG A 105 5.08 -3.83 17.07
CA ARG A 105 4.29 -2.90 16.25
C ARG A 105 4.26 -1.50 16.86
N SER A 106 4.06 -0.50 16.01
CA SER A 106 3.90 0.89 16.44
C SER A 106 3.02 1.66 15.45
N ILE A 107 2.41 2.75 15.89
CA ILE A 107 1.74 3.71 15.01
C ILE A 107 2.71 4.77 14.46
N SER A 108 3.98 4.72 14.89
CA SER A 108 5.04 5.65 14.53
C SER A 108 6.29 4.88 14.08
N PRO A 109 7.08 5.39 13.12
CA PRO A 109 8.25 4.69 12.60
C PRO A 109 9.38 4.54 13.63
N ASN A 110 9.36 5.33 14.71
CA ASN A 110 10.40 5.35 15.74
C ASN A 110 9.91 4.81 17.09
N GLY A 111 8.71 4.20 17.13
CA GLY A 111 8.08 3.76 18.36
C GLY A 111 7.18 4.82 19.02
N PRO A 112 6.62 4.54 20.22
CA PRO A 112 6.95 3.40 21.08
C PRO A 112 6.56 2.08 20.43
N TRP A 113 7.39 1.05 20.66
CA TRP A 113 7.18 -0.29 20.11
C TRP A 113 6.45 -1.15 21.13
N GLU A 114 5.35 -1.76 20.71
CA GLU A 114 4.57 -2.70 21.49
C GLU A 114 4.89 -4.11 20.99
N GLU A 115 5.28 -5.01 21.90
CA GLU A 115 5.51 -6.41 21.56
C GLU A 115 4.23 -7.07 21.05
N THR A 116 4.37 -7.96 20.07
CA THR A 116 3.24 -8.67 19.51
C THR A 116 3.67 -10.06 19.04
N ASP A 117 2.70 -10.95 18.88
CA ASP A 117 2.94 -12.30 18.36
C ASP A 117 2.76 -12.34 16.84
N VAL A 118 3.02 -13.52 16.26
CA VAL A 118 2.79 -13.80 14.83
C VAL A 118 1.34 -13.57 14.37
N GLN A 119 0.38 -13.53 15.29
CA GLN A 119 -1.03 -13.23 15.02
C GLN A 119 -1.29 -11.72 14.85
N GLY A 120 -0.43 -10.87 15.45
CA GLY A 120 -0.54 -9.42 15.38
C GLY A 120 0.10 -8.81 14.14
N VAL A 121 0.87 -9.60 13.38
CA VAL A 121 1.55 -9.17 12.16
C VAL A 121 0.85 -9.69 10.89
N PRO A 122 1.02 -9.02 9.74
CA PRO A 122 0.48 -9.49 8.47
C PRO A 122 0.93 -10.92 8.15
N PRO A 123 0.04 -11.79 7.62
CA PRO A 123 0.37 -13.21 7.36
C PRO A 123 1.55 -13.43 6.41
N GLY A 124 1.83 -12.49 5.52
CA GLY A 124 2.99 -12.55 4.63
C GLY A 124 4.32 -12.35 5.37
N LEU A 125 4.33 -11.48 6.38
CA LEU A 125 5.51 -11.21 7.22
C LEU A 125 5.83 -12.39 8.14
N SER A 126 4.83 -12.92 8.85
CA SER A 126 5.05 -14.04 9.76
C SER A 126 5.60 -15.27 9.04
N LYS A 127 5.14 -15.57 7.82
CA LYS A 127 5.66 -16.69 7.02
C LYS A 127 7.12 -16.52 6.60
N GLN A 128 7.56 -15.28 6.37
CA GLN A 128 8.91 -15.00 5.87
C GLN A 128 9.96 -15.03 7.00
N TYR A 129 9.57 -14.65 8.22
CA TYR A 129 10.47 -14.53 9.38
C TYR A 129 10.33 -15.67 10.40
N ALA A 130 9.43 -16.63 10.18
CA ALA A 130 9.30 -17.83 11.03
C ALA A 130 10.21 -19.00 10.60
N GLN A 131 11.26 -18.73 9.80
CA GLN A 131 12.20 -19.72 9.27
C GLN A 131 13.48 -19.82 10.10
#